data_AF-A0A9P0JXY4-F1
#
_entry.id   AF-A0A9P0JXY4-F1
#
_cell.length_a   1.000
_cell.length_b   1.000
_cell.length_c   1.000
_cell.angle_alpha   90.00
_cell.angle_beta   90.00
_cell.angle_gamma   90.00
#
_symmetry.space_group_name_H-M   'P 1'
#
loop_
_entity.id
_entity.type
_entity.pdbx_description
1 polymer ?
#
loop_
_entity_poly.entity_id
_entity_poly.type
_entity_poly.pdbx_seq_one_letter_code
_entity_poly.pdbx_strand_id
1 'polypeptide(L)'
;MITVELPLLLVFFSFMFTSSVYTNLVIYRTCYTILGYNQSECALLGNVDNNITEHLEKLVEPEANIIGMVKGTIGSIFSVIICIFIGPWSDRFGRKPVIVANLIGFTLSAILVVIYCFFDKLSPWYLAVCSLPETLTGGFATLFTMIISYMADTSTEDNRAMR
;
A
#
# COMPACT_ATOMS: atom_id res chain seq x y z
N MET A 1 21.27 13.79 12.49
CA MET A 1 19.89 13.97 11.95
C MET A 1 19.67 13.29 10.60
N ILE A 2 20.65 13.25 9.67
CA ILE A 2 20.49 12.71 8.31
C ILE A 2 20.23 11.18 8.21
N THR A 3 20.41 10.40 9.29
CA THR A 3 20.39 8.92 9.20
C THR A 3 19.00 8.27 9.04
N VAL A 4 17.89 8.95 9.35
CA VAL A 4 16.53 8.35 9.31
C VAL A 4 15.58 9.03 8.31
N GLU A 5 15.83 10.28 7.95
CA GLU A 5 14.99 11.05 7.04
C GLU A 5 15.05 10.52 5.59
N LEU A 6 16.24 10.14 5.12
CA LEU A 6 16.41 9.64 3.75
C LEU A 6 15.69 8.29 3.50
N PRO A 7 15.82 7.27 4.38
CA PRO A 7 15.03 6.04 4.27
C PRO A 7 13.52 6.29 4.31
N LEU A 8 13.06 7.22 5.16
CA LEU A 8 11.64 7.58 5.26
C LEU A 8 11.13 8.16 3.93
N LEU A 9 11.86 9.11 3.35
CA LEU A 9 11.52 9.71 2.07
C LEU A 9 11.41 8.67 0.95
N LEU A 10 12.35 7.73 0.90
CA LEU A 10 12.33 6.65 -0.09
C LEU A 10 11.11 5.73 0.07
N VAL A 11 10.76 5.36 1.31
CA VAL A 11 9.58 4.54 1.57
C VAL A 11 8.30 5.28 1.21
N PHE A 12 8.18 6.56 1.56
CA PHE A 12 7.04 7.40 1.18
C PHE A 12 6.89 7.50 -0.34
N PHE A 13 7.99 7.76 -1.06
CA PHE A 13 7.98 7.83 -2.51
C PHE A 13 7.53 6.50 -3.13
N SER A 14 8.07 5.37 -2.63
CA SER A 14 7.66 4.03 -3.06
C SER A 14 6.17 3.78 -2.82
N PHE A 15 5.64 4.20 -1.67
CA PHE A 15 4.23 4.03 -1.32
C PHE A 15 3.30 4.81 -2.25
N MET A 16 3.64 6.08 -2.54
CA MET A 16 2.84 6.91 -3.46
C MET A 16 2.85 6.35 -4.88
N PHE A 17 4.02 5.93 -5.35
CA PHE A 17 4.14 5.32 -6.67
C PHE A 17 3.36 4.02 -6.78
N THR A 18 3.48 3.15 -5.78
CA THR A 18 2.75 1.87 -5.73
C THR A 18 1.24 2.08 -5.69
N SER A 19 0.77 3.08 -4.94
CA SER A 19 -0.66 3.41 -4.86
C SER A 19 -1.24 3.78 -6.22
N SER A 20 -0.53 4.61 -6.99
CA SER A 20 -0.95 4.99 -8.36
C SER A 20 -0.91 3.81 -9.34
N VAL A 21 0.10 2.95 -9.28
CA VAL A 21 0.17 1.76 -10.14
C VAL A 21 -0.95 0.79 -9.79
N TYR A 22 -1.25 0.62 -8.51
CA TYR A 22 -2.26 -0.30 -8.02
C TYR A 22 -3.68 0.09 -8.49
N THR A 23 -4.06 1.37 -8.41
CA THR A 23 -5.39 1.82 -8.86
C THR A 23 -5.58 1.55 -10.36
N ASN A 24 -4.59 1.90 -11.18
CA ASN A 24 -4.61 1.61 -12.62
C ASN A 24 -4.70 0.10 -12.90
N LEU A 25 -3.94 -0.72 -12.17
CA LEU A 25 -3.96 -2.18 -12.33
C LEU A 25 -5.32 -2.79 -11.96
N VAL A 26 -5.96 -2.32 -10.88
CA VAL A 26 -7.29 -2.78 -10.47
C VAL A 26 -8.33 -2.43 -11.53
N ILE A 27 -8.33 -1.19 -12.04
CA ILE A 27 -9.25 -0.77 -13.12
C ILE A 27 -9.08 -1.65 -14.36
N TYR A 28 -7.83 -1.84 -14.82
CA TYR A 28 -7.53 -2.68 -15.98
C TYR A 28 -7.97 -4.14 -15.78
N ARG A 29 -7.68 -4.73 -14.61
CA ARG A 29 -8.06 -6.12 -14.29
C ARG A 29 -9.56 -6.29 -14.11
N THR A 30 -10.26 -5.31 -13.56
CA THR A 30 -11.73 -5.31 -13.44
C THR A 30 -12.39 -5.27 -14.82
N CYS A 31 -11.92 -4.42 -15.73
CA CYS A 31 -12.42 -4.35 -17.11
C CYS A 31 -12.31 -5.70 -17.84
N TYR A 32 -11.14 -6.34 -17.75
CA TYR A 32 -10.88 -7.60 -18.44
C TYR A 32 -11.55 -8.81 -17.78
N THR A 33 -11.48 -8.92 -16.45
CA THR A 33 -11.81 -10.17 -15.73
C THR A 33 -13.24 -10.19 -15.20
N ILE A 34 -13.78 -9.03 -14.80
CA ILE A 34 -15.13 -8.93 -14.23
C ILE A 34 -16.15 -8.64 -15.33
N LEU A 35 -15.87 -7.68 -16.21
CA LEU A 35 -16.79 -7.31 -17.29
C LEU A 35 -16.58 -8.13 -18.58
N GLY A 36 -15.45 -8.82 -18.73
CA GLY A 36 -15.19 -9.72 -19.86
C GLY A 36 -14.91 -9.02 -21.19
N TYR A 37 -14.49 -7.76 -21.18
CA TYR A 37 -14.13 -7.02 -22.39
C TYR A 37 -12.76 -7.43 -22.95
N ASN A 38 -12.53 -7.15 -24.24
CA ASN A 38 -11.24 -7.42 -24.89
C ASN A 38 -10.12 -6.54 -24.31
N GLN A 39 -8.90 -7.08 -24.23
CA GLN A 39 -7.73 -6.37 -23.70
C GLN A 39 -7.40 -5.06 -24.45
N SER A 40 -7.67 -5.01 -25.76
CA SER A 40 -7.44 -3.81 -26.59
C SER A 40 -8.35 -2.64 -26.19
N GLU A 41 -9.60 -2.92 -25.82
CA GLU A 41 -10.55 -1.90 -25.37
C GLU A 41 -10.19 -1.40 -23.96
N CYS A 42 -9.81 -2.32 -23.06
CA CYS A 42 -9.37 -1.96 -21.71
C CYS A 42 -8.02 -1.22 -21.69
N ALA A 43 -7.15 -1.41 -22.69
CA ALA A 43 -5.89 -0.66 -22.79
C ALA A 43 -6.09 0.82 -23.16
N LEU A 44 -7.26 1.18 -23.70
CA LEU A 44 -7.61 2.54 -24.09
C LEU A 44 -8.30 3.33 -22.96
N LEU A 45 -8.53 2.73 -21.79
CA LEU A 45 -9.04 3.41 -20.59
C LEU A 45 -8.12 4.58 -20.22
N GLY A 46 -8.68 5.77 -20.05
CA GLY A 46 -7.98 7.04 -19.82
C GLY A 46 -7.79 7.90 -21.08
N ASN A 47 -8.23 7.44 -22.26
CA ASN A 47 -8.14 8.20 -23.50
C ASN A 47 -9.41 9.03 -23.76
N VAL A 48 -9.27 10.36 -23.74
CA VAL A 48 -10.37 11.35 -23.79
C VAL A 48 -11.04 11.43 -25.17
N ASP A 49 -10.39 10.95 -26.23
CA ASP A 49 -10.87 11.14 -27.61
C ASP A 49 -12.03 10.18 -28.01
N ASN A 50 -12.31 9.14 -27.21
CA ASN A 50 -13.29 8.11 -27.55
C ASN A 50 -14.51 8.11 -26.61
N ASN A 51 -15.68 8.44 -27.16
CA ASN A 51 -16.96 8.45 -26.41
C ASN A 51 -17.35 7.05 -25.85
N ILE A 52 -16.89 5.96 -26.47
CA ILE A 52 -17.10 4.59 -25.98
C ILE A 52 -16.28 4.32 -24.71
N THR A 53 -15.06 4.86 -24.64
CA THR A 53 -14.19 4.73 -23.45
C THR A 53 -14.81 5.42 -22.24
N GLU A 54 -15.39 6.60 -22.42
CA GLU A 54 -16.05 7.34 -21.33
C GLU A 54 -17.21 6.53 -20.70
N HIS A 55 -18.00 5.84 -21.53
CA HIS A 55 -19.07 4.98 -21.02
C HIS A 55 -18.52 3.75 -20.28
N LEU A 56 -17.40 3.19 -20.77
CA LEU A 56 -16.75 2.05 -20.13
C LEU A 56 -16.14 2.44 -18.76
N GLU A 57 -15.52 3.61 -18.66
CA GLU A 57 -14.97 4.14 -17.41
C GLU A 57 -16.06 4.27 -16.34
N LYS A 58 -17.21 4.84 -16.68
CA LYS A 58 -18.35 4.98 -15.76
C LYS A 58 -18.87 3.65 -15.20
N LEU A 59 -18.64 2.54 -15.90
CA LEU A 59 -19.00 1.20 -15.45
C LEU A 59 -17.89 0.54 -14.63
N VAL A 60 -16.63 0.72 -15.02
CA VAL A 60 -15.48 0.02 -14.40
C VAL A 60 -15.02 0.72 -13.12
N GLU A 61 -15.00 2.05 -13.09
CA GLU A 61 -14.58 2.84 -11.93
C GLU A 61 -15.32 2.51 -10.63
N PRO A 62 -16.67 2.44 -10.59
CA PRO A 62 -17.37 2.12 -9.34
C PRO A 62 -17.05 0.71 -8.84
N GLU A 63 -16.97 -0.28 -9.73
CA GLU A 63 -16.62 -1.66 -9.37
C GLU A 63 -15.18 -1.76 -8.84
N ALA A 64 -14.23 -1.13 -9.53
CA ALA A 64 -12.85 -1.05 -9.09
C ALA A 64 -12.70 -0.31 -7.75
N ASN A 65 -13.47 0.76 -7.56
CA ASN A 65 -13.51 1.51 -6.30
C ASN A 65 -14.04 0.68 -5.15
N ILE A 66 -15.11 -0.09 -5.33
CA ILE A 66 -15.64 -0.97 -4.27
C ILE A 66 -14.55 -1.96 -3.82
N ILE A 67 -13.84 -2.58 -4.76
CA ILE A 67 -12.76 -3.53 -4.44
C ILE A 67 -11.64 -2.82 -3.66
N GLY A 68 -11.23 -1.64 -4.14
CA GLY A 68 -10.21 -0.82 -3.48
C GLY A 68 -10.61 -0.39 -2.07
N MET A 69 -11.87 0.03 -1.89
CA MET A 69 -12.43 0.46 -0.62
C MET A 69 -12.50 -0.71 0.37
N VAL A 70 -13.06 -1.86 -0.03
CA VAL A 70 -13.16 -3.04 0.83
C VAL A 70 -11.77 -3.48 1.29
N LYS A 71 -10.80 -3.58 0.38
CA LYS A 71 -9.40 -3.88 0.70
C LYS A 71 -8.81 -2.85 1.66
N GLY A 72 -8.98 -1.56 1.37
CA GLY A 72 -8.44 -0.46 2.16
C GLY A 72 -9.01 -0.41 3.58
N THR A 73 -10.33 -0.59 3.73
CA THR A 73 -11.00 -0.62 5.03
C THR A 73 -10.58 -1.83 5.85
N ILE A 74 -10.60 -3.03 5.27
CA ILE A 74 -10.13 -4.24 5.96
C ILE A 74 -8.67 -4.07 6.37
N GLY A 75 -7.81 -3.65 5.43
CA GLY A 75 -6.40 -3.41 5.69
C GLY A 75 -6.15 -2.41 6.83
N SER A 76 -6.93 -1.33 6.88
CA SER A 76 -6.80 -0.31 7.92
C SER A 76 -7.23 -0.85 9.29
N ILE A 77 -8.34 -1.58 9.38
CA ILE A 77 -8.81 -2.17 10.64
C ILE A 77 -7.76 -3.13 11.21
N PHE A 78 -7.24 -4.03 10.37
CA PHE A 78 -6.18 -4.95 10.78
C PHE A 78 -4.90 -4.21 11.20
N SER A 79 -4.47 -3.21 10.43
CA SER A 79 -3.28 -2.41 10.76
C SER A 79 -3.41 -1.69 12.10
N VAL A 80 -4.58 -1.14 12.43
CA VAL A 80 -4.83 -0.49 13.72
C VAL A 80 -4.74 -1.49 14.87
N ILE A 81 -5.36 -2.67 14.73
CA ILE A 81 -5.29 -3.72 15.75
C ILE A 81 -3.83 -4.11 15.99
N ILE A 82 -3.08 -4.38 14.92
CA ILE A 82 -1.67 -4.76 15.00
C ILE A 82 -0.82 -3.63 15.61
N CYS A 83 -1.06 -2.37 15.24
CA CYS A 83 -0.36 -1.20 15.78
C CYS A 83 -0.49 -1.11 17.31
N ILE A 84 -1.68 -1.37 17.86
CA ILE A 84 -1.93 -1.36 19.31
C ILE A 84 -1.08 -2.41 20.04
N PHE A 85 -0.94 -3.62 19.47
CA PHE A 85 -0.11 -4.66 20.07
C PHE A 85 1.39 -4.41 19.88
N ILE A 86 1.76 -3.89 18.72
CA ILE A 86 3.15 -3.64 18.36
C ILE A 86 3.74 -2.48 19.17
N GLY A 87 2.96 -1.48 19.58
CA GLY A 87 3.42 -0.35 20.39
C GLY A 87 4.17 -0.78 21.65
N PRO A 88 3.51 -1.48 22.61
CA PRO A 88 4.15 -1.99 23.83
C PRO A 88 5.28 -2.99 23.55
N TRP A 89 5.17 -3.75 22.46
CA TRP A 89 6.21 -4.70 22.06
C TRP A 89 7.49 -3.99 21.60
N SER A 90 7.35 -2.89 20.86
CA SER A 90 8.48 -2.06 20.40
C SER A 90 9.25 -1.44 21.55
N ASP A 91 8.54 -1.02 22.60
CA ASP A 91 9.17 -0.38 23.76
C ASP A 91 10.01 -1.39 24.56
N ARG A 92 9.66 -2.69 24.50
CA ARG A 92 10.38 -3.76 25.22
C ARG A 92 11.50 -4.42 24.42
N PHE A 93 11.32 -4.61 23.10
CA PHE A 93 12.28 -5.30 22.24
C PHE A 93 13.13 -4.35 21.37
N GLY A 94 12.87 -3.05 21.45
CA GLY A 94 13.52 -2.01 20.65
C GLY A 94 12.78 -1.72 19.34
N ARG A 95 12.91 -0.49 18.86
CA ARG A 95 12.15 0.04 17.71
C ARG A 95 12.69 -0.40 16.35
N LYS A 96 14.00 -0.65 16.26
CA LYS A 96 14.70 -1.12 15.05
C LYS A 96 14.17 -2.45 14.47
N PRO A 97 14.01 -3.54 15.24
CA PRO A 97 13.51 -4.81 14.70
C PRO A 97 12.09 -4.71 14.16
N VAL A 98 11.23 -3.87 14.75
CA VAL A 98 9.87 -3.67 14.25
C VAL A 98 9.85 -2.97 12.90
N ILE A 99 10.69 -1.96 12.72
CA ILE A 99 10.86 -1.27 11.43
C ILE A 99 11.34 -2.26 10.36
N VAL A 100 12.35 -3.07 10.67
CA VAL A 100 12.86 -4.09 9.73
C VAL A 100 11.79 -5.13 9.39
N ALA A 101 11.02 -5.61 10.38
CA ALA A 101 9.93 -6.55 10.15
C ALA A 101 8.84 -5.98 9.23
N ASN A 102 8.48 -4.70 9.40
CA ASN A 102 7.56 -4.00 8.51
C ASN A 102 8.09 -3.93 7.07
N LEU A 103 9.35 -3.51 6.90
CA LEU A 103 9.99 -3.47 5.58
C LEU A 103 10.01 -4.84 4.87
N ILE A 104 10.23 -5.93 5.61
CA ILE A 104 10.15 -7.29 5.07
C ILE A 104 8.72 -7.61 4.61
N GLY A 105 7.71 -7.24 5.41
CA GLY A 105 6.29 -7.39 5.05
C GLY A 105 5.91 -6.65 3.76
N PHE A 106 6.36 -5.39 3.62
CA PHE A 106 6.20 -4.61 2.39
C PHE A 106 6.87 -5.28 1.18
N THR A 107 8.09 -5.75 1.36
CA THR A 107 8.85 -6.42 0.28
C THR A 107 8.16 -7.70 -0.16
N LEU A 108 7.67 -8.50 0.79
CA LEU A 108 6.94 -9.73 0.49
C LEU A 108 5.62 -9.44 -0.24
N SER A 109 4.86 -8.43 0.21
CA SER A 109 3.64 -7.96 -0.46
C SER A 109 3.93 -7.53 -1.91
N ALA A 110 5.00 -6.75 -2.12
CA ALA A 110 5.42 -6.32 -3.45
C ALA A 110 5.77 -7.50 -4.37
N ILE A 111 6.51 -8.50 -3.86
CA ILE A 111 6.83 -9.73 -4.62
C ILE A 111 5.55 -10.47 -5.01
N LEU A 112 4.58 -10.58 -4.11
CA LEU A 112 3.29 -11.23 -4.40
C LEU A 112 2.51 -10.48 -5.48
N VAL A 113 2.50 -9.15 -5.45
CA VAL A 113 1.87 -8.33 -6.50
C VAL A 113 2.58 -8.52 -7.85
N VAL A 114 3.91 -8.58 -7.87
CA VAL A 114 4.67 -8.88 -9.09
C VAL A 114 4.32 -10.26 -9.65
N ILE A 115 4.24 -11.28 -8.79
CA ILE A 115 3.80 -12.63 -9.17
C ILE A 115 2.38 -12.59 -9.74
N TYR A 116 1.47 -11.86 -9.10
CA TYR A 116 0.11 -11.67 -9.59
C TYR A 116 0.07 -11.05 -10.99
N CYS A 117 0.94 -10.09 -11.29
CA CYS A 117 1.02 -9.47 -12.62
C CYS A 117 1.36 -10.47 -13.73
N PHE A 118 2.11 -11.55 -13.44
CA PHE A 118 2.40 -12.60 -14.43
C PHE A 118 1.19 -13.48 -14.78
N PHE A 119 0.14 -13.50 -13.95
CA PHE A 119 -1.04 -14.32 -14.17
C PHE A 119 -2.22 -13.48 -14.66
N ASP A 120 -2.47 -13.52 -15.97
CA ASP A 120 -3.41 -12.59 -16.59
C ASP A 120 -4.90 -12.82 -16.32
N LYS A 121 -5.26 -14.01 -15.85
CA LYS A 121 -6.66 -14.42 -15.64
C LYS A 121 -7.10 -14.40 -14.18
N LEU A 122 -6.28 -13.85 -13.28
CA LEU A 122 -6.64 -13.78 -11.87
C LEU A 122 -7.61 -12.63 -11.60
N SER A 123 -8.58 -12.90 -10.72
CA SER A 123 -9.54 -11.91 -10.26
C SER A 123 -8.84 -10.79 -9.46
N PRO A 124 -9.27 -9.53 -9.58
CA PRO A 124 -8.72 -8.41 -8.81
C PRO A 124 -8.82 -8.60 -7.28
N TRP A 125 -9.71 -9.48 -6.80
CA TRP A 125 -9.79 -9.84 -5.39
C TRP A 125 -8.51 -10.49 -4.83
N TYR A 126 -7.70 -11.15 -5.66
CA TYR A 126 -6.42 -11.73 -5.23
C TYR A 126 -5.39 -10.65 -4.84
N LEU A 127 -5.49 -9.44 -5.40
CA LEU A 127 -4.64 -8.33 -4.97
C LEU A 127 -4.85 -7.96 -3.49
N ALA A 128 -6.08 -8.13 -2.97
CA ALA A 128 -6.34 -7.94 -1.55
C ALA A 128 -5.60 -8.97 -0.69
N VAL A 129 -5.49 -10.21 -1.16
CA VAL A 129 -4.74 -11.29 -0.50
C VAL A 129 -3.24 -11.00 -0.56
N CYS A 130 -2.72 -10.50 -1.69
CA CYS A 130 -1.32 -10.10 -1.83
C CYS A 130 -0.90 -9.04 -0.80
N SER A 131 -1.81 -8.15 -0.40
CA SER A 131 -1.57 -7.13 0.63
C SER A 131 -1.69 -7.62 2.08
N LEU A 132 -2.05 -8.88 2.33
CA LEU A 132 -2.14 -9.41 3.69
C LEU A 132 -0.83 -9.38 4.47
N PRO A 133 0.34 -9.77 3.91
CA PRO A 133 1.59 -9.75 4.65
C PRO A 133 1.97 -8.35 5.15
N GLU A 134 1.80 -7.33 4.30
CA GLU A 134 2.00 -5.94 4.67
C GLU A 134 1.10 -5.53 5.84
N THR A 135 -0.19 -5.87 5.74
CA THR A 135 -1.19 -5.55 6.77
C THR A 135 -0.89 -6.25 8.10
N LEU A 136 -0.48 -7.52 8.05
CA LEU A 136 -0.15 -8.31 9.24
C LEU A 136 1.10 -7.80 9.96
N THR A 137 2.04 -7.20 9.23
CA THR A 137 3.23 -6.58 9.85
C THR A 137 2.97 -5.21 10.47
N GLY A 138 1.77 -4.65 10.28
CA GLY A 138 1.34 -3.36 10.86
C GLY A 138 1.10 -2.26 9.82
N GLY A 139 1.43 -2.51 8.55
CA GLY A 139 1.19 -1.59 7.45
C GLY A 139 1.88 -0.22 7.61
N PHE A 140 1.43 0.73 6.79
CA PHE A 140 2.04 2.06 6.73
C PHE A 140 1.92 2.86 8.04
N ALA A 141 0.79 2.72 8.73
CA ALA A 141 0.52 3.45 9.97
C ALA A 141 1.51 3.08 11.08
N THR A 142 1.77 1.78 11.28
CA THR A 142 2.71 1.31 12.30
C THR A 142 4.14 1.75 11.98
N LEU A 143 4.54 1.65 10.71
CA LEU A 143 5.86 2.11 10.27
C LEU A 143 6.07 3.61 10.54
N PHE A 144 5.06 4.44 10.24
CA PHE A 144 5.13 5.88 10.46
C PHE A 144 5.23 6.22 11.95
N THR A 145 4.40 5.61 12.79
CA THR A 145 4.45 5.77 14.25
C THR A 145 5.81 5.37 14.81
N MET A 146 6.37 4.23 14.36
CA MET A 146 7.68 3.76 14.82
C MET A 146 8.83 4.70 14.47
N ILE A 147 8.80 5.28 13.27
CA ILE A 147 9.86 6.17 12.82
C ILE A 147 9.82 7.50 13.59
N ILE A 148 8.63 8.09 13.79
CA ILE A 148 8.50 9.29 14.62
C ILE A 148 8.99 9.03 16.04
N SER A 149 8.61 7.88 16.59
CA SER A 149 9.00 7.45 17.94
C SER A 149 10.52 7.27 18.02
N TYR A 150 11.14 6.63 17.02
CA TYR A 150 12.60 6.49 16.93
C TYR A 150 13.33 7.82 16.75
N MET A 151 12.76 8.77 15.99
CA MET A 151 13.31 10.12 15.84
C MET A 151 13.27 10.87 17.17
N ALA A 152 12.18 10.77 17.93
CA ALA A 152 12.05 11.39 19.25
C ALA A 152 13.08 10.84 20.25
N ASP A 153 13.35 9.53 20.22
CA ASP A 153 14.34 8.92 21.12
C ASP A 153 15.79 9.26 20.74
N THR A 154 16.07 9.39 19.44
CA THR A 154 17.43 9.70 18.95
C THR A 154 17.76 11.19 19.01
N SER A 155 16.75 12.05 19.16
CA SER A 155 16.92 13.46 19.50
C SER A 155 17.09 13.66 21.01
N THR A 156 18.26 13.31 21.58
CA THR A 156 18.55 13.55 23.01
C THR A 156 19.40 14.80 23.30
N GLU A 157 18.85 15.61 24.20
CA GLU A 157 19.38 16.65 25.12
C GLU A 157 20.02 17.95 24.60
N ASP A 158 20.98 17.98 23.66
CA ASP A 158 21.76 19.23 23.42
C ASP A 158 20.98 20.39 22.77
N ASN A 159 19.80 20.12 22.22
CA ASN A 159 18.91 21.14 21.62
C ASN A 159 17.58 21.32 22.35
N ARG A 160 17.36 20.64 23.49
CA ARG A 160 16.13 20.82 24.30
C ARG A 160 16.13 22.11 25.13
N ALA A 161 17.29 22.75 25.31
CA ALA A 161 17.43 23.99 26.07
C ALA A 161 17.31 25.28 25.22
N MET A 162 17.16 25.19 23.89
CA MET A 162 17.07 26.37 23.00
C MET A 162 15.75 26.45 22.22
N ARG A 163 14.65 25.95 22.79
CA ARG A 163 13.31 26.28 22.31
C ARG A 163 12.62 27.24 23.29
#